data_AF-X1UXD9-F1
#
_entry.id   AF-X1UXD9-F1
#
_cell.length_a   1.000
_cell.length_b   1.000
_cell.length_c   1.000
_cell.angle_alpha   90.00
_cell.angle_beta   90.00
_cell.angle_gamma   90.00
#
_symmetry.space_group_name_H-M   'P 1'
#
loop_
_entity.id
_entity.type
_entity.pdbx_description
1 polymer ?
#
loop_
_entity_poly.entity_id
_entity_poly.type
_entity_poly.pdbx_seq_one_letter_code
_entity_poly.pdbx_strand_id
1 'polypeptide(L)' 'MPIKFDGKKLYSIRELAKILPVTPLTIRKYIREGKIKGHKIGKNWYVIKEDLEVFLKGS' A
#
# COMPACT_ATOMS: atom_id res chain seq x y z
N MET A 1 4.75 -0.27 12.44
CA MET A 1 3.58 -0.58 13.29
C MET A 1 2.41 -0.26 12.41
N PRO A 2 1.65 -1.27 11.96
CA PRO A 2 0.52 -1.01 11.07
C PRO A 2 -0.50 -0.19 11.84
N ILE A 3 -0.78 1.00 11.33
CA ILE A 3 -1.79 1.89 11.90
C ILE A 3 -3.13 1.24 11.55
N LYS A 4 -3.91 0.87 12.58
CA LYS A 4 -5.29 0.43 12.39
C LYS A 4 -6.12 1.70 12.30
N PHE A 5 -6.75 1.93 11.16
CA PHE A 5 -7.71 3.03 11.00
C PHE A 5 -9.04 2.39 10.63
N ASP A 6 -10.05 2.62 11.46
CA ASP A 6 -11.42 2.14 11.23
C ASP A 6 -11.54 0.62 11.00
N GLY A 7 -10.85 -0.18 11.83
CA GLY A 7 -10.84 -1.64 11.73
C GLY A 7 -10.01 -2.22 10.58
N LYS A 8 -9.55 -1.39 9.63
CA LYS A 8 -8.74 -1.80 8.49
C LYS A 8 -7.26 -1.62 8.76
N LYS A 9 -6.46 -2.59 8.30
CA LYS A 9 -4.99 -2.52 8.37
C LYS A 9 -4.49 -1.65 7.22
N LEU A 10 -3.87 -0.53 7.57
CA LEU A 10 -3.14 0.32 6.63
C LEU A 10 -1.66 -0.04 6.64
N TYR A 11 -1.10 -0.16 5.44
CA TYR A 11 0.31 -0.36 5.23
C TYR A 11 0.90 0.92 4.65
N SER A 12 1.89 1.47 5.35
CA SER A 12 2.70 2.54 4.78
C SER A 12 3.58 2.01 3.63
N ILE A 13 4.08 2.90 2.78
CA ILE A 13 5.05 2.54 1.72
C ILE A 13 6.23 1.73 2.28
N ARG A 14 6.73 2.08 3.48
CA ARG A 14 7.86 1.37 4.11
C ARG A 14 7.48 -0.05 4.54
N GLU A 15 6.25 -0.27 4.95
CA GLU A 15 5.75 -1.61 5.34
C GLU A 15 5.48 -2.45 4.10
N LEU A 16 4.87 -1.86 3.07
CA LEU A 16 4.70 -2.52 1.76
C LEU A 16 6.03 -2.97 1.17
N ALA A 17 7.10 -2.20 1.35
CA ALA A 17 8.44 -2.57 0.87
C ALA A 17 8.99 -3.85 1.52
N LYS A 18 8.57 -4.12 2.76
CA LYS A 18 8.92 -5.36 3.48
C LYS A 18 8.07 -6.55 3.03
N ILE A 19 6.84 -6.29 2.58
CA ILE A 19 5.87 -7.32 2.18
C ILE A 19 6.08 -7.75 0.72
N LEU A 20 6.30 -6.79 -0.18
CA LEU A 20 6.35 -6.98 -1.63
C LEU A 20 7.78 -7.14 -2.20
N PRO A 21 8.75 -7.57 -1.39
CA PRO A 21 10.21 -7.35 -1.57
C PRO A 21 10.66 -6.30 -2.63
N VAL A 22 10.01 -5.13 -2.68
CA VAL A 22 10.32 -4.08 -3.66
C VAL A 22 10.69 -2.78 -2.96
N THR A 23 11.37 -1.90 -3.69
CA THR A 23 11.76 -0.61 -3.14
C THR A 23 10.55 0.31 -2.89
N PRO A 24 10.63 1.22 -1.90
CA PRO A 24 9.64 2.28 -1.70
C PRO A 24 9.37 3.12 -2.95
N LEU A 25 10.35 3.27 -3.84
CA LEU A 25 10.21 3.97 -5.10
C LEU A 25 9.30 3.20 -6.06
N THR A 26 9.50 1.88 -6.17
CA THR A 26 8.67 0.99 -6.98
C THR A 26 7.21 1.01 -6.50
N ILE A 27 6.97 0.98 -5.19
CA ILE A 27 5.61 1.06 -4.63
C ILE A 27 4.94 2.39 -4.98
N ARG A 28 5.66 3.52 -4.86
CA ARG A 28 5.14 4.82 -5.30
C ARG A 28 4.83 4.82 -6.79
N LYS A 29 5.67 4.18 -7.61
CA LYS A 29 5.43 4.02 -9.04
C LYS A 29 4.15 3.21 -9.29
N TYR A 30 3.95 2.09 -8.59
CA TYR A 30 2.72 1.29 -8.70
C TYR A 30 1.47 2.06 -8.30
N ILE A 31 1.54 2.86 -7.23
CA ILE A 31 0.42 3.72 -6.84
C ILE A 31 0.15 4.79 -7.91
N ARG A 32 1.20 5.42 -8.45
CA ARG A 32 1.07 6.45 -9.49
C ARG A 32 0.55 5.89 -10.82
N GLU A 33 0.92 4.67 -11.15
CA GLU A 33 0.46 3.94 -12.35
C GLU A 33 -0.93 3.31 -12.16
N GLY A 34 -1.54 3.40 -10.97
CA GLY A 34 -2.84 2.80 -10.69
C GLY A 34 -2.82 1.27 -10.54
N LYS A 35 -1.64 0.65 -10.50
CA LYS A 35 -1.48 -0.81 -10.29
C LYS A 35 -1.87 -1.23 -8.88
N ILE A 36 -1.54 -0.41 -7.89
CA ILE A 36 -1.95 -0.58 -6.50
C ILE A 36 -2.78 0.62 -6.11
N LYS A 37 -3.97 0.38 -5.55
CA LYS A 37 -4.80 1.47 -5.05
C LYS A 37 -4.22 2.01 -3.74
N GLY A 38 -3.65 3.21 -3.83
CA GLY A 38 -3.13 3.96 -2.69
C GLY A 38 -4.13 4.98 -2.17
N HIS A 39 -4.12 5.20 -0.86
CA HIS A 39 -4.91 6.19 -0.14
C HIS A 39 -3.98 7.24 0.46
N LYS A 40 -4.21 8.51 0.11
CA LYS A 40 -3.44 9.62 0.67
C LYS A 40 -4.07 10.05 1.99
N ILE A 41 -3.31 9.92 3.08
CA ILE A 41 -3.72 10.33 4.43
C ILE A 41 -2.70 11.36 4.92
N GLY A 42 -3.14 12.62 5.01
CA GLY A 42 -2.26 13.75 5.26
C GLY A 42 -1.18 13.89 4.18
N LYS A 43 0.10 13.83 4.61
CA LYS A 43 1.26 13.92 3.71
C LYS A 43 1.75 12.55 3.20
N ASN A 44 1.20 11.45 3.72
CA ASN A 44 1.70 10.10 3.48
C ASN A 44 0.72 9.28 2.62
N TRP A 45 1.26 8.28 1.94
CA TRP A 45 0.49 7.28 1.20
C TRP A 45 0.43 5.97 1.98
N TYR A 46 -0.76 5.39 1.99
CA TYR A 46 -1.05 4.11 2.62
C TYR A 46 -1.81 3.22 1.64
N VAL A 47 -1.73 1.91 1.84
CA VAL A 47 -2.52 0.93 1.11
C VAL A 47 -3.27 0.11 2.15
N ILE A 48 -4.59 -0.03 1.99
CA ILE A 48 -5.39 -0.91 2.85
C ILE A 48 -5.16 -2.37 2.48
N LYS A 49 -5.35 -3.28 3.44
CA LYS A 49 -5.15 -4.71 3.24
C LYS A 49 -5.94 -5.25 2.04
N GLU A 50 -7.18 -4.80 1.87
CA GLU A 50 -8.06 -5.28 0.79
C GLU A 50 -7.48 -4.93 -0.59
N ASP A 51 -7.00 -3.71 -0.78
CA ASP A 51 -6.40 -3.27 -2.04
C ASP A 51 -5.06 -3.98 -2.33
N LEU A 52 -4.29 -4.27 -1.28
CA LEU A 52 -3.07 -5.08 -1.39
C LEU A 52 -3.39 -6.52 -1.80
N GLU A 53 -4.44 -7.12 -1.23
CA GLU A 53 -4.88 -8.47 -1.59
C GLU A 53 -5.40 -8.53 -3.03
N VAL A 54 -6.12 -7.50 -3.50
CA VAL A 54 -6.54 -7.39 -4.91
C VAL A 54 -5.33 -7.32 -5.83
N PHE A 55 -4.31 -6.52 -5.48
CA PHE A 55 -3.07 -6.45 -6.24
C PHE A 55 -2.33 -7.80 -6.31
N LEU A 56 -2.22 -8.50 -5.17
CA LEU A 56 -1.53 -9.79 -5.08
C LEU A 56 -2.27 -10.92 -5.80
N LYS A 57 -3.61 -10.88 -5.81
CA LYS A 57 -4.43 -11.90 -6.47
C LYS A 57 -4.33 -11.84 -7.99
N GLY A 58 -3.83 -10.75 -8.57
CA GLY A 58 -3.61 -10.60 -10.00
C GLY A 58 -4.90 -10.85 -10.79
N SER A 59 -5.71 -9.79 -10.94
CA SER A 59 -6.99 -9.73 -11.69
C SER A 59 -7.28 -10.90 -12.63
#